data_AF-A0A931V6S1-F1
#
_entry.id   AF-A0A931V6S1-F1
#
_cell.length_a   1.000
_cell.length_b   1.000
_cell.length_c   1.000
_cell.angle_alpha   90.00
_cell.angle_beta   90.00
_cell.angle_gamma   90.00
#
_symmetry.space_group_name_H-M   'P 1'
#
loop_
_entity.id
_entity.type
_entity.pdbx_description
1 polymer ?
#
loop_
_entity_poly.entity_id
_entity_poly.type
_entity_poly.pdbx_seq_one_letter_code
_entity_poly.pdbx_strand_id
1 'polypeptide(L)' 'MSLVESLRRIVMHVASFGLPPNGERWLFVAQLCRHGVAPFDAERLVDAAIAEGLEQRAPRSIEPPPP' A
#
# COMPACT_ATOMS: atom_id res chain seq x y z
N MET A 1 -17.23 12.12 -7.54
CA MET A 1 -15.99 11.31 -7.61
C MET A 1 -16.42 9.84 -7.53
N SER A 2 -15.94 8.96 -8.43
CA SER A 2 -16.41 7.55 -8.50
C SER A 2 -15.48 6.60 -7.73
N LEU A 3 -16.00 5.43 -7.35
CA LEU A 3 -15.23 4.33 -6.73
C LEU A 3 -13.98 3.97 -7.55
N VAL A 4 -14.11 3.96 -8.88
CA VAL A 4 -13.02 3.67 -9.83
C VAL A 4 -11.89 4.71 -9.73
N GLU A 5 -12.24 5.99 -9.63
CA GLU A 5 -11.25 7.07 -9.52
C GLU A 5 -10.49 7.00 -8.18
N SER A 6 -11.19 6.63 -7.11
CA SER A 6 -10.59 6.41 -5.78
C SER A 6 -9.67 5.20 -5.78
N LEU A 7 -10.11 4.06 -6.34
CA LEU A 7 -9.27 2.86 -6.49
C LEU A 7 -8.02 3.15 -7.33
N ARG A 8 -8.16 3.87 -8.44
CA ARG A 8 -7.03 4.26 -9.28
C ARG A 8 -6.01 5.10 -8.51
N ARG A 9 -6.45 6.05 -7.69
CA ARG A 9 -5.55 6.85 -6.83
C ARG A 9 -4.83 6.00 -5.80
N ILE A 10 -5.54 5.05 -5.17
CA ILE A 10 -4.95 4.15 -4.18
C ILE A 10 -3.90 3.26 -4.84
N VAL A 11 -4.19 2.66 -5.99
CA VAL A 11 -3.25 1.85 -6.76
C VAL A 11 -2.04 2.67 -7.21
N MET A 12 -2.25 3.88 -7.72
CA MET A 12 -1.15 4.77 -8.11
C MET A 12 -0.28 5.17 -6.91
N HIS A 13 -0.88 5.36 -5.74
CA HIS A 13 -0.14 5.65 -4.51
C HIS A 13 0.70 4.44 -4.07
N VAL A 14 0.13 3.23 -4.06
CA VAL A 14 0.89 2.00 -3.75
C VAL A 14 1.97 1.72 -4.80
N ALA A 15 1.71 1.97 -6.08
CA ALA A 15 2.72 1.79 -7.12
C ALA A 15 3.88 2.81 -7.01
N SER A 16 3.58 4.02 -6.53
CA SER A 16 4.57 5.11 -6.43
C SER A 16 5.36 5.07 -5.13
N PHE A 17 4.69 4.69 -4.04
CA PHE A 17 5.25 4.74 -2.69
C PHE A 17 5.40 3.37 -2.06
N GLY A 18 4.85 2.29 -2.61
CA GLY A 18 4.75 0.98 -1.95
C GLY A 18 3.67 0.94 -0.87
N LEU A 19 3.30 -0.24 -0.41
CA LEU A 19 2.49 -0.39 0.81
C LEU A 19 3.30 0.08 2.03
N PRO A 20 2.65 0.70 3.02
CA PRO A 20 3.31 1.04 4.27
C PRO A 20 3.86 -0.23 4.94
N PRO A 21 4.92 -0.13 5.77
CA PRO A 21 5.54 -1.27 6.43
C PRO A 21 4.51 -2.06 7.26
N ASN A 22 4.78 -3.34 7.55
CA ASN A 22 3.83 -4.27 8.20
C ASN A 22 3.16 -3.72 9.48
N GLY A 23 3.82 -2.83 10.24
CA GLY A 23 3.24 -2.16 11.42
C GLY A 23 2.18 -1.09 11.13
N GLU A 24 2.01 -0.73 9.86
CA GLU A 24 1.15 0.35 9.36
C GLU A 24 0.10 -0.13 8.34
N ARG A 25 -0.03 -1.46 8.14
CA ARG A 25 -1.07 -2.08 7.30
C ARG A 25 -2.47 -1.52 7.57
N TRP A 26 -2.77 -1.27 8.84
CA TRP A 26 -4.06 -0.75 9.30
C TRP A 26 -4.39 0.64 8.73
N LEU A 27 -3.38 1.48 8.42
CA LEU A 27 -3.59 2.79 7.80
C LEU A 27 -4.15 2.65 6.38
N PHE A 28 -3.62 1.68 5.64
CA PHE A 28 -4.06 1.40 4.27
C PHE A 28 -5.46 0.78 4.23
N VAL A 29 -5.75 -0.17 5.13
CA VAL A 29 -7.11 -0.71 5.33
C VAL A 29 -8.09 0.41 5.69
N ALA A 30 -7.74 1.27 6.66
CA ALA A 30 -8.59 2.39 7.06
C ALA A 30 -8.82 3.40 5.92
N GLN A 31 -7.86 3.56 5.01
CA GLN A 31 -8.01 4.41 3.84
C GLN A 31 -8.96 3.80 2.80
N LEU A 32 -8.84 2.51 2.51
CA LEU A 32 -9.78 1.77 1.66
C LEU A 32 -11.21 1.82 2.23
N CYS A 33 -11.38 1.62 3.54
CA CYS A 33 -12.66 1.75 4.23
C CYS A 33 -13.28 3.14 4.09
N ARG A 34 -12.47 4.21 4.18
CA ARG A 34 -12.92 5.60 3.94
C ARG A 34 -13.40 5.84 2.51
N HIS A 35 -12.98 5.01 1.56
CA HIS A 35 -13.43 5.04 0.17
C HIS A 35 -14.61 4.08 -0.11
N GLY A 36 -15.19 3.46 0.92
CA GLY A 36 -16.35 2.60 0.82
C GLY A 36 -16.04 1.14 0.50
N VAL A 37 -14.78 0.73 0.59
CA VAL A 37 -14.40 -0.69 0.51
C VAL A 37 -14.74 -1.37 1.84
N ALA A 38 -15.36 -2.54 1.82
CA ALA A 38 -15.64 -3.26 3.05
C ALA A 38 -14.33 -3.66 3.76
N PRO A 39 -14.27 -3.65 5.10
CA PRO A 39 -13.03 -3.95 5.84
C PRO A 39 -12.39 -5.28 5.45
N PHE A 40 -13.21 -6.33 5.26
CA PHE A 40 -12.76 -7.64 4.83
C PHE A 40 -12.07 -7.60 3.44
N ASP A 41 -12.69 -6.93 2.48
CA ASP A 41 -12.13 -6.79 1.13
C ASP A 41 -10.88 -5.92 1.13
N ALA A 42 -10.85 -4.88 1.98
CA ALA A 42 -9.69 -4.02 2.16
C ALA A 42 -8.48 -4.81 2.67
N GLU A 43 -8.67 -5.68 3.67
CA GLU A 43 -7.60 -6.56 4.17
C GLU A 43 -7.08 -7.50 3.09
N ARG A 44 -7.96 -8.13 2.32
CA ARG A 44 -7.56 -9.01 1.21
C ARG A 44 -6.80 -8.29 0.11
N LEU A 45 -7.17 -7.05 -0.19
CA LEU A 45 -6.43 -6.22 -1.15
C LEU A 45 -5.02 -5.90 -0.64
N VAL A 46 -4.85 -5.69 0.67
CA VAL A 46 -3.52 -5.49 1.25
C VAL A 46 -2.69 -6.78 1.17
N ASP A 47 -3.27 -7.92 1.54
CA ASP A 47 -2.59 -9.22 1.45
C ASP A 47 -2.17 -9.55 0.02
N ALA A 48 -3.03 -9.26 -0.96
CA ALA A 48 -2.70 -9.44 -2.37
C ALA A 48 -1.53 -8.53 -2.78
N ALA A 49 -1.55 -7.26 -2.40
CA ALA A 49 -0.47 -6.34 -2.72
C ALA A 49 0.87 -6.72 -2.03
N ILE A 50 0.82 -7.30 -0.82
CA ILE A 50 1.98 -7.89 -0.15
C ILE A 50 2.51 -9.10 -0.93
N ALA A 51 1.63 -10.02 -1.33
CA ALA A 51 1.99 -11.22 -2.07
C ALA A 51 2.63 -10.91 -3.44
N GLU A 52 2.16 -9.83 -4.09
CA GLU A 52 2.73 -9.29 -5.34
C GLU A 52 4.06 -8.53 -5.12
N GLY A 53 4.54 -8.43 -3.87
CA GLY A 53 5.80 -7.78 -3.54
C GLY A 53 5.74 -6.24 -3.64
N LEU A 54 4.55 -5.66 -3.55
CA LEU A 54 4.33 -4.20 -3.56
C LEU A 54 4.55 -3.56 -2.18
N GLU A 55 5.04 -4.33 -1.19
CA GLU A 55 5.53 -3.77 0.06
C GLU A 55 6.59 -2.70 -0.21
N GLN A 56 6.56 -1.58 0.53
CA GLN A 56 7.73 -0.71 0.59
C GLN A 56 8.93 -1.56 0.97
N ARG A 57 9.74 -1.92 -0.03
CA ARG A 57 11.13 -2.20 0.22
C ARG A 57 11.68 -0.91 0.81
N ALA A 58 11.81 -0.88 2.13
CA ALA A 58 12.69 0.07 2.79
C ALA A 58 13.94 0.17 1.92
N PRO A 59 14.38 1.38 1.51
CA PRO A 59 15.58 1.50 0.70
C PRO A 59 16.66 0.72 1.43
N ARG A 60 17.13 -0.38 0.81
CA ARG A 60 18.20 -1.19 1.37
C ARG A 60 19.32 -0.21 1.66
N SER A 61 19.83 -0.21 2.89
CA SER A 61 21.02 0.55 3.26
C SER A 61 22.00 0.45 2.12
N ILE A 62 22.13 1.55 1.36
CA ILE A 62 23.25 1.72 0.47
C ILE A 62 24.37 1.85 1.49
N GLU A 63 25.23 0.84 1.60
CA GLU A 63 26.50 1.01 2.26
C GLU A 63 27.07 2.34 1.72
N PRO A 64 27.34 3.34 2.59
CA PRO A 64 27.89 4.59 2.10
C PRO A 64 29.09 4.24 1.23
N PRO A 65 29.20 4.76 -0.01
CA PRO A 65 30.32 4.40 -0.88
C PRO A 65 31.61 4.55 -0.06
N PRO A 66 32.47 3.52 -0.01
CA PRO A 66 33.64 3.54 0.86
C PRO A 66 34.51 4.76 0.53
N PRO A 67 35.15 5.39 1.54
CA PRO A 67 35.92 6.62 1.38
C PRO A 67 37.07 6.49 0.37
#